data_AF-A0A371KFE6-F1
#
_entry.id   AF-A0A371KFE6-F1
#
_cell.length_a   1.000
_cell.length_b   1.000
_cell.length_c   1.000
_cell.angle_alpha   90.00
_cell.angle_beta   90.00
_cell.angle_gamma   90.00
#
_symmetry.space_group_name_H-M   'P 1'
#
loop_
_entity.id
_entity.type
_entity.pdbx_description
1 polymer ?
#
loop_
_entity_poly.entity_id
_entity_poly.type
_entity_poly.pdbx_seq_one_letter_code
_entity_poly.pdbx_strand_id
1 'polypeptide(L)'
;MTSRRRFLAASGAVAAAGLSGCLAELGRLYTSNEPPVVSNRPDEVYVPTHTEGMRMVGSANAGDLRVGVFYSYPHRFWVMADEGDGFGTSKMSVEAGDDVHLMATVWDPETGVVVPDTGLSLEIARDGDLVSEEVVYAMLSQRMGFHYGSNFGLDGDGTYEVTVDVGAPSLRLFGDLVGRFDSPASATLDFEYSAGDRDDIPYTMLDDQQGDPGAVRPMEMDGLPLGRGPETLPGTALGGATTGSLRLVGTVLDADRFGDDPYLVVFPLTPYNRLLVPRLGLTATVESGGSTRFDGRLEPGLDADLGFHYGASVPGLAGDDATADLAVDVPPQVARHEGYETAFLEFDPIRLG
;
A
#
# COMPACT_ATOMS: atom_id res chain seq x y z
N MET A 1 -76.55 -18.11 0.64
CA MET A 1 -75.41 -17.71 -0.20
C MET A 1 -75.22 -16.21 -0.08
N THR A 2 -74.37 -15.75 0.83
CA THR A 2 -74.04 -14.32 1.00
C THR A 2 -72.54 -14.24 1.18
N SER A 3 -71.88 -14.10 0.05
CA SER A 3 -70.45 -14.38 -0.17
C SER A 3 -69.69 -13.08 -0.47
N ARG A 4 -68.54 -12.93 0.18
CA ARG A 4 -67.30 -12.30 -0.34
C ARG A 4 -67.17 -10.79 -0.59
N ARG A 5 -68.15 -9.93 -0.30
CA ARG A 5 -68.01 -8.46 -0.57
C ARG A 5 -67.68 -7.53 0.60
N ARG A 6 -67.47 -8.03 1.84
CA ARG A 6 -67.20 -7.16 3.00
C ARG A 6 -65.83 -7.27 3.66
N PHE A 7 -64.92 -8.10 3.12
CA PHE A 7 -63.59 -8.27 3.71
C PHE A 7 -62.48 -7.43 3.03
N LEU A 8 -62.81 -6.68 1.97
CA LEU A 8 -61.84 -5.89 1.19
C LEU A 8 -61.91 -4.37 1.45
N ALA A 9 -62.41 -3.94 2.59
CA ALA A 9 -62.52 -2.51 2.92
C ALA A 9 -61.73 -2.07 4.16
N ALA A 10 -60.91 -2.95 4.76
CA ALA A 10 -60.26 -2.67 6.05
C ALA A 10 -58.74 -2.94 6.06
N SER A 11 -58.04 -2.69 4.93
CA SER A 11 -56.59 -2.89 4.83
C SER A 11 -55.85 -1.69 4.20
N GLY A 12 -56.47 -0.51 4.20
CA GLY A 12 -56.02 0.65 3.42
C GLY A 12 -55.17 1.69 4.15
N ALA A 13 -54.69 1.45 5.38
CA ALA A 13 -53.81 2.39 6.07
C ALA A 13 -52.91 1.63 7.05
N VAL A 14 -51.65 2.06 7.15
CA VAL A 14 -50.54 1.47 7.94
C VAL A 14 -49.66 0.50 7.13
N ALA A 15 -48.75 1.04 6.33
CA ALA A 15 -47.37 0.56 6.17
C ALA A 15 -46.60 1.46 5.19
N ALA A 16 -46.28 2.70 5.59
CA ALA A 16 -45.34 3.57 4.86
C ALA A 16 -44.09 3.89 5.68
N ALA A 17 -43.84 3.18 6.78
CA ALA A 17 -42.71 3.44 7.69
C ALA A 17 -41.61 2.36 7.66
N GLY A 18 -41.72 1.33 6.82
CA GLY A 18 -40.78 0.20 6.78
C GLY A 18 -39.92 0.09 5.52
N LEU A 19 -40.12 0.97 4.53
CA LEU A 19 -39.38 0.90 3.25
C LEU A 19 -38.08 1.72 3.27
N SER A 20 -37.92 2.67 4.19
CA SER A 20 -36.67 3.44 4.30
C SER A 20 -35.49 2.56 4.73
N GLY A 21 -35.72 1.61 5.64
CA GLY A 21 -34.69 0.67 6.10
C GLY A 21 -34.19 -0.26 4.99
N CYS A 22 -35.09 -0.95 4.28
CA CYS A 22 -34.68 -1.82 3.17
C CYS A 22 -34.11 -1.07 1.96
N LEU A 23 -34.55 0.17 1.69
CA LEU A 23 -33.94 1.00 0.64
C LEU A 23 -32.56 1.54 1.06
N ALA A 24 -32.36 1.85 2.35
CA ALA A 24 -31.04 2.20 2.88
C ALA A 24 -30.09 0.98 2.91
N GLU A 25 -30.61 -0.22 3.19
CA GLU A 25 -29.85 -1.48 3.18
C GLU A 25 -29.52 -1.92 1.74
N LEU A 26 -30.44 -1.72 0.78
CA LEU A 26 -30.17 -1.87 -0.65
C LEU A 26 -29.22 -0.79 -1.17
N GLY A 27 -29.31 0.45 -0.70
CA GLY A 27 -28.36 1.52 -1.01
C GLY A 27 -26.96 1.28 -0.45
N ARG A 28 -26.87 0.68 0.75
CA ARG A 28 -25.61 0.22 1.37
C ARG A 28 -24.96 -0.96 0.62
N LEU A 29 -25.75 -1.80 -0.07
CA LEU A 29 -25.22 -2.83 -0.96
C LEU A 29 -24.56 -2.27 -2.25
N TYR A 30 -24.69 -0.97 -2.54
CA TYR A 30 -24.09 -0.30 -3.69
C TYR A 30 -22.97 0.69 -3.31
N THR A 31 -22.37 0.59 -2.11
CA THR A 31 -21.27 1.49 -1.71
C THR A 31 -19.97 1.22 -2.45
N SER A 32 -19.76 -0.02 -2.91
CA SER A 32 -18.67 -0.38 -3.81
C SER A 32 -19.13 -0.35 -5.26
N ASN A 33 -18.53 0.53 -6.07
CA ASN A 33 -18.74 0.61 -7.51
C ASN A 33 -17.90 -0.40 -8.29
N GLU A 34 -17.20 -1.32 -7.61
CA GLU A 34 -16.21 -2.13 -8.28
C GLU A 34 -16.84 -3.25 -9.15
N PRO A 35 -16.46 -3.34 -10.45
CA PRO A 35 -16.90 -4.42 -11.33
C PRO A 35 -16.32 -5.77 -10.86
N PRO A 36 -16.82 -6.91 -11.38
CA PRO A 36 -16.15 -8.19 -11.19
C PRO A 36 -14.70 -8.14 -11.68
N VAL A 37 -13.81 -8.79 -10.94
CA VAL A 37 -12.39 -8.94 -11.32
C VAL A 37 -12.27 -9.64 -12.68
N VAL A 38 -11.25 -9.27 -13.45
CA VAL A 38 -10.95 -9.89 -14.75
C VAL A 38 -10.89 -11.42 -14.63
N SER A 39 -11.53 -12.13 -15.55
CA SER A 39 -11.39 -13.59 -15.67
C SER A 39 -10.08 -13.95 -16.39
N ASN A 40 -9.35 -14.96 -15.92
CA ASN A 40 -8.04 -15.39 -16.47
C ASN A 40 -6.97 -14.29 -16.43
N ARG A 41 -6.82 -13.66 -15.26
CA ARG A 41 -5.72 -12.71 -14.99
C ARG A 41 -4.37 -13.39 -15.17
N PRO A 42 -3.34 -12.65 -15.62
CA PRO A 42 -2.00 -13.18 -15.67
C PRO A 42 -1.38 -13.26 -14.27
N ASP A 43 -0.40 -14.15 -14.09
CA ASP A 43 0.40 -14.27 -12.86
C ASP A 43 1.52 -13.20 -12.84
N GLU A 44 1.17 -11.96 -13.19
CA GLU A 44 2.06 -10.80 -13.26
C GLU A 44 1.30 -9.49 -13.04
N VAL A 45 2.02 -8.37 -13.01
CA VAL A 45 1.40 -7.04 -12.92
C VAL A 45 0.58 -6.73 -14.17
N TYR A 46 -0.69 -6.37 -13.99
CA TYR A 46 -1.62 -6.12 -15.08
C TYR A 46 -2.51 -4.88 -14.84
N VAL A 47 -3.11 -4.35 -15.90
CA VAL A 47 -4.01 -3.18 -15.83
C VAL A 47 -5.33 -3.58 -15.14
N PRO A 48 -5.74 -2.94 -14.02
CA PRO A 48 -6.97 -3.29 -13.32
C PRO A 48 -8.23 -2.98 -14.14
N THR A 49 -9.38 -3.46 -13.68
CA THR A 49 -10.69 -3.16 -14.29
C THR A 49 -11.04 -1.67 -14.33
N HIS A 50 -10.54 -0.90 -13.38
CA HIS A 50 -10.89 0.51 -13.23
C HIS A 50 -9.80 1.30 -12.50
N THR A 51 -9.90 2.63 -12.57
CA THR A 51 -9.18 3.54 -11.69
C THR A 51 -10.12 4.43 -10.93
N GLU A 52 -9.72 4.75 -9.71
CA GLU A 52 -10.43 5.69 -8.87
C GLU A 52 -9.56 6.87 -8.44
N GLY A 53 -10.25 7.99 -8.20
CA GLY A 53 -9.74 9.12 -7.46
C GLY A 53 -9.67 8.83 -5.96
N MET A 54 -9.30 9.85 -5.19
CA MET A 54 -9.46 9.87 -3.75
C MET A 54 -9.62 11.32 -3.32
N ARG A 55 -10.14 11.54 -2.13
CA ARG A 55 -10.15 12.84 -1.46
C ARG A 55 -9.20 12.82 -0.28
N MET A 56 -8.58 13.97 -0.01
CA MET A 56 -7.73 14.15 1.16
C MET A 56 -8.60 14.59 2.33
N VAL A 57 -8.46 13.89 3.46
CA VAL A 57 -8.98 14.35 4.75
C VAL A 57 -8.10 15.48 5.26
N GLY A 58 -6.79 15.24 5.31
CA GLY A 58 -5.82 16.22 5.74
C GLY A 58 -4.44 15.62 5.94
N SER A 59 -3.53 16.43 6.47
CA SER A 59 -2.22 15.94 6.92
C SER A 59 -1.77 16.65 8.18
N ALA A 60 -1.14 15.90 9.07
CA ALA A 60 -0.70 16.35 10.38
C ALA A 60 0.65 15.75 10.74
N ASN A 61 1.36 16.38 11.68
CA ASN A 61 2.60 15.84 12.21
C ASN A 61 2.28 14.83 13.31
N ALA A 62 2.91 13.67 13.26
CA ALA A 62 2.93 12.65 14.29
C ALA A 62 4.37 12.52 14.79
N GLY A 63 4.72 13.29 15.83
CA GLY A 63 6.12 13.41 16.26
C GLY A 63 6.98 14.02 15.15
N ASP A 64 8.08 13.34 14.81
CA ASP A 64 8.99 13.73 13.73
C ASP A 64 8.51 13.28 12.34
N LEU A 65 7.41 12.52 12.25
CA LEU A 65 6.80 12.07 11.00
C LEU A 65 5.66 12.99 10.60
N ARG A 66 5.30 12.95 9.32
CA ARG A 66 4.06 13.52 8.81
C ARG A 66 3.19 12.39 8.25
N VAL A 67 1.90 12.49 8.54
CA VAL A 67 0.88 11.57 8.03
C VAL A 67 -0.14 12.33 7.21
N GLY A 68 -0.53 11.75 6.10
CA GLY A 68 -1.63 12.22 5.25
C GLY A 68 -2.71 11.16 5.22
N VAL A 69 -3.96 11.56 5.42
CA VAL A 69 -5.13 10.68 5.43
C VAL A 69 -6.02 11.00 4.23
N PHE A 70 -6.49 9.95 3.56
CA PHE A 70 -7.26 9.99 2.33
C PHE A 70 -8.43 9.03 2.42
N TYR A 71 -9.44 9.25 1.59
CA TYR A 71 -10.55 8.32 1.45
C TYR A 71 -10.98 8.15 -0.01
N SER A 72 -11.46 6.95 -0.34
CA SER A 72 -12.18 6.62 -1.57
C SER A 72 -13.41 5.77 -1.26
N TYR A 73 -14.05 5.23 -2.29
CA TYR A 73 -15.02 4.15 -2.17
C TYR A 73 -14.41 2.95 -1.43
N PRO A 74 -15.20 2.13 -0.73
CA PRO A 74 -14.72 0.84 -0.22
C PRO A 74 -14.17 -0.05 -1.34
N HIS A 75 -13.04 -0.70 -1.09
CA HIS A 75 -12.35 -1.56 -2.06
C HIS A 75 -12.29 -3.02 -1.65
N ARG A 76 -12.33 -3.91 -2.64
CA ARG A 76 -11.73 -5.23 -2.45
C ARG A 76 -10.21 -5.10 -2.47
N PHE A 77 -9.55 -5.94 -1.71
CA PHE A 77 -8.09 -6.07 -1.77
C PHE A 77 -7.68 -7.49 -1.38
N TRP A 78 -6.39 -7.78 -1.48
CA TRP A 78 -5.85 -9.11 -1.28
C TRP A 78 -4.76 -9.10 -0.22
N VAL A 79 -4.97 -9.83 0.87
CA VAL A 79 -3.96 -10.00 1.92
C VAL A 79 -3.09 -11.21 1.64
N MET A 80 -1.84 -11.21 2.10
CA MET A 80 -1.00 -12.41 2.04
C MET A 80 -1.66 -13.58 2.77
N ALA A 81 -1.60 -14.75 2.16
CA ALA A 81 -2.04 -16.00 2.75
C ALA A 81 -0.92 -17.05 2.62
N ASP A 82 -0.83 -17.92 3.62
CA ASP A 82 -0.01 -19.13 3.56
C ASP A 82 -0.83 -20.23 2.86
N GLU A 83 -0.32 -20.77 1.76
CA GLU A 83 -0.96 -21.86 1.01
C GLU A 83 -0.36 -23.23 1.33
N GLY A 84 0.49 -23.32 2.36
CA GLY A 84 1.07 -24.55 2.89
C GLY A 84 2.38 -24.95 2.23
N ASP A 85 2.46 -24.94 0.90
CA ASP A 85 3.68 -25.18 0.12
C ASP A 85 4.19 -23.94 -0.64
N GLY A 86 3.56 -22.78 -0.41
CA GLY A 86 3.92 -21.52 -1.03
C GLY A 86 3.17 -20.34 -0.44
N PHE A 87 3.27 -19.21 -1.12
CA PHE A 87 2.59 -17.98 -0.75
C PHE A 87 1.47 -17.68 -1.75
N GLY A 88 0.31 -17.31 -1.23
CA GLY A 88 -0.82 -16.88 -2.04
C GLY A 88 -1.44 -15.61 -1.50
N THR A 89 -2.64 -15.31 -1.99
CA THR A 89 -3.43 -14.19 -1.50
C THR A 89 -4.87 -14.56 -1.23
N SER A 90 -5.42 -13.98 -0.17
CA SER A 90 -6.84 -14.11 0.17
C SER A 90 -7.56 -12.79 -0.12
N LYS A 91 -8.69 -12.87 -0.83
CA LYS A 91 -9.50 -11.71 -1.19
C LYS A 91 -10.34 -11.25 -0.01
N MET A 92 -10.14 -10.00 0.41
CA MET A 92 -11.05 -9.25 1.26
C MET A 92 -12.11 -8.60 0.37
N SER A 93 -13.39 -8.84 0.68
CA SER A 93 -14.52 -8.26 -0.07
C SER A 93 -15.08 -7.08 0.69
N VAL A 94 -15.67 -6.13 -0.02
CA VAL A 94 -16.44 -5.05 0.61
C VAL A 94 -17.66 -5.62 1.31
N GLU A 95 -17.91 -5.17 2.54
CA GLU A 95 -19.08 -5.53 3.32
C GLU A 95 -20.16 -4.44 3.25
N ALA A 96 -21.42 -4.78 3.52
CA ALA A 96 -22.53 -3.80 3.50
C ALA A 96 -22.39 -2.70 4.59
N GLY A 97 -21.51 -2.92 5.56
CA GLY A 97 -21.15 -1.94 6.59
C GLY A 97 -20.16 -0.88 6.09
N ASP A 98 -19.42 -1.16 5.02
CA ASP A 98 -18.33 -0.32 4.56
C ASP A 98 -18.84 0.91 3.82
N ASP A 99 -18.41 2.09 4.28
CA ASP A 99 -18.81 3.39 3.74
C ASP A 99 -17.64 4.07 3.01
N VAL A 100 -16.39 3.84 3.42
CA VAL A 100 -15.17 4.36 2.78
C VAL A 100 -14.01 3.36 2.84
N HIS A 101 -13.06 3.47 1.92
CA HIS A 101 -11.71 2.96 2.11
C HIS A 101 -10.83 4.11 2.62
N LEU A 102 -10.40 4.06 3.89
CA LEU A 102 -9.49 5.05 4.46
C LEU A 102 -8.05 4.61 4.25
N MET A 103 -7.23 5.55 3.80
CA MET A 103 -5.83 5.32 3.47
C MET A 103 -4.94 6.34 4.17
N ALA A 104 -3.73 5.92 4.54
CA ALA A 104 -2.73 6.78 5.13
C ALA A 104 -1.34 6.57 4.51
N THR A 105 -0.60 7.66 4.35
CA THR A 105 0.82 7.63 3.96
C THR A 105 1.63 8.32 5.05
N VAL A 106 2.77 7.72 5.41
CA VAL A 106 3.68 8.23 6.43
C VAL A 106 5.02 8.58 5.78
N TRP A 107 5.52 9.78 6.03
CA TRP A 107 6.79 10.25 5.47
C TRP A 107 7.54 11.17 6.43
N ASP A 108 8.83 11.33 6.18
CA ASP A 108 9.62 12.39 6.81
C ASP A 108 9.30 13.74 6.14
N PRO A 109 8.74 14.74 6.85
CA PRO A 109 8.39 16.02 6.26
C PRO A 109 9.59 16.83 5.76
N GLU A 110 10.80 16.57 6.26
CA GLU A 110 12.00 17.32 5.88
C GLU A 110 12.55 16.86 4.52
N THR A 111 12.61 15.55 4.31
CA THR A 111 13.22 14.95 3.11
C THR A 111 12.19 14.48 2.09
N GLY A 112 10.93 14.29 2.51
CA GLY A 112 9.87 13.73 1.69
C GLY A 112 9.97 12.21 1.49
N VAL A 113 10.89 11.51 2.17
CA VAL A 113 11.01 10.05 2.02
C VAL A 113 9.84 9.37 2.72
N VAL A 114 9.17 8.47 2.00
CA VAL A 114 8.18 7.57 2.61
C VAL A 114 8.89 6.68 3.61
N VAL A 115 8.30 6.52 4.79
CA VAL A 115 8.80 5.66 5.86
C VAL A 115 7.96 4.39 5.84
N PRO A 116 8.36 3.36 5.08
CA PRO A 116 7.65 2.08 5.13
C PRO A 116 8.00 1.34 6.42
N ASP A 117 7.31 0.25 6.67
CA ASP A 117 7.61 -0.67 7.75
C ASP A 117 7.38 -0.16 9.19
N THR A 118 6.36 0.69 9.33
CA THR A 118 5.70 0.98 10.61
C THR A 118 4.40 0.16 10.75
N GLY A 119 3.93 -0.03 11.98
CA GLY A 119 2.55 -0.45 12.25
C GLY A 119 1.64 0.78 12.32
N LEU A 120 0.44 0.70 11.76
CA LEU A 120 -0.51 1.81 11.77
C LEU A 120 -1.88 1.34 12.28
N SER A 121 -2.50 2.13 13.14
CA SER A 121 -3.93 2.00 13.46
C SER A 121 -4.66 3.31 13.21
N LEU A 122 -5.93 3.19 12.82
CA LEU A 122 -6.84 4.31 12.66
C LEU A 122 -7.99 4.15 13.65
N GLU A 123 -8.21 5.18 14.45
CA GLU A 123 -9.37 5.34 15.31
C GLU A 123 -10.26 6.44 14.73
N ILE A 124 -11.55 6.15 14.58
CA ILE A 124 -12.57 7.10 14.11
C ILE A 124 -13.53 7.35 15.26
N ALA A 125 -13.68 8.62 15.66
CA ALA A 125 -14.60 9.04 16.70
C ALA A 125 -15.59 10.10 16.18
N ARG A 126 -16.73 10.23 16.83
CA ARG A 126 -17.72 11.28 16.60
C ARG A 126 -18.26 11.77 17.93
N ASP A 127 -18.20 13.07 18.17
CA ASP A 127 -18.67 13.70 19.41
C ASP A 127 -18.08 13.07 20.69
N GLY A 128 -16.86 12.51 20.59
CA GLY A 128 -16.14 11.81 21.67
C GLY A 128 -16.49 10.32 21.84
N ASP A 129 -17.42 9.78 21.05
CA ASP A 129 -17.76 8.37 21.04
C ASP A 129 -17.03 7.62 19.90
N LEU A 130 -16.50 6.44 20.20
CA LEU A 130 -15.80 5.59 19.23
C LEU A 130 -16.79 5.06 18.18
N VAL A 131 -16.46 5.26 16.90
CA VAL A 131 -17.20 4.74 15.75
C VAL A 131 -16.54 3.46 15.25
N SER A 132 -15.24 3.48 15.01
CA SER A 132 -14.46 2.31 14.58
C SER A 132 -12.98 2.46 14.96
N GLU A 133 -12.29 1.34 15.14
CA GLU A 133 -10.84 1.28 15.37
C GLU A 133 -10.28 0.04 14.70
N GLU A 134 -9.25 0.20 13.87
CA GLU A 134 -8.57 -0.92 13.23
C GLU A 134 -7.06 -0.72 13.12
N VAL A 135 -6.31 -1.82 13.29
CA VAL A 135 -4.94 -1.90 12.75
C VAL A 135 -5.05 -2.11 11.25
N VAL A 136 -4.63 -1.12 10.48
CA VAL A 136 -4.82 -1.11 9.04
C VAL A 136 -3.71 -1.87 8.31
N TYR A 137 -4.02 -2.36 7.12
CA TYR A 137 -3.10 -3.16 6.33
C TYR A 137 -2.02 -2.27 5.72
N ALA A 138 -0.77 -2.74 5.70
CA ALA A 138 0.24 -2.21 4.79
C ALA A 138 -0.10 -2.69 3.38
N MET A 139 -0.28 -1.77 2.43
CA MET A 139 -0.82 -2.05 1.10
C MET A 139 0.08 -1.53 -0.01
N LEU A 140 -0.07 -2.11 -1.20
CA LEU A 140 0.53 -1.66 -2.44
C LEU A 140 -0.55 -1.50 -3.52
N SER A 141 -0.61 -0.33 -4.16
CA SER A 141 -1.47 -0.09 -5.33
C SER A 141 -0.73 0.63 -6.45
N GLN A 142 -1.19 0.45 -7.68
CA GLN A 142 -0.61 1.11 -8.85
C GLN A 142 -0.74 2.65 -8.76
N ARG A 143 -1.83 3.13 -8.12
CA ARG A 143 -2.14 4.55 -8.02
C ARG A 143 -1.44 5.25 -6.86
N MET A 144 -1.26 4.60 -5.71
CA MET A 144 -0.71 5.24 -4.51
C MET A 144 0.67 4.73 -4.10
N GLY A 145 1.18 3.66 -4.72
CA GLY A 145 2.38 3.01 -4.22
C GLY A 145 2.14 2.38 -2.86
N PHE A 146 3.14 2.41 -1.99
CA PHE A 146 3.04 1.89 -0.64
C PHE A 146 2.25 2.86 0.24
N HIS A 147 1.22 2.34 0.90
CA HIS A 147 0.36 3.08 1.82
C HIS A 147 -0.22 2.13 2.87
N TYR A 148 -0.99 2.66 3.80
CA TYR A 148 -1.76 1.88 4.76
C TYR A 148 -3.25 2.09 4.49
N GLY A 149 -4.10 1.08 4.72
CA GLY A 149 -5.53 1.27 4.55
C GLY A 149 -6.41 0.09 4.97
N SER A 150 -7.69 0.38 5.14
CA SER A 150 -8.77 -0.59 5.37
C SER A 150 -10.12 0.03 4.98
N ASN A 151 -11.15 -0.80 4.90
CA ASN A 151 -12.52 -0.31 4.76
C ASN A 151 -13.12 0.00 6.13
N PHE A 152 -13.91 1.06 6.22
CA PHE A 152 -14.56 1.47 7.47
C PHE A 152 -16.04 1.80 7.23
N GLY A 153 -16.87 1.40 8.17
CA GLY A 153 -18.23 1.90 8.31
C GLY A 153 -18.29 3.21 9.08
N LEU A 154 -19.22 4.09 8.72
CA LEU A 154 -19.47 5.38 9.35
C LEU A 154 -20.96 5.50 9.76
N ASP A 155 -21.24 6.38 10.71
CA ASP A 155 -22.61 6.68 11.15
C ASP A 155 -23.25 7.82 10.34
N GLY A 156 -23.21 7.67 9.01
CA GLY A 156 -23.74 8.62 8.03
C GLY A 156 -22.91 9.90 7.86
N ASP A 157 -23.48 10.88 7.19
CA ASP A 157 -22.83 12.17 6.91
C ASP A 157 -22.57 12.96 8.21
N GLY A 158 -21.43 13.65 8.27
CA GLY A 158 -21.07 14.47 9.43
C GLY A 158 -19.58 14.71 9.57
N THR A 159 -19.21 15.24 10.73
CA THR A 159 -17.81 15.47 11.12
C THR A 159 -17.38 14.37 12.07
N TYR A 160 -16.22 13.78 11.78
CA TYR A 160 -15.54 12.77 12.57
C TYR A 160 -14.15 13.29 12.96
N GLU A 161 -13.55 12.64 13.95
CA GLU A 161 -12.13 12.77 14.26
C GLU A 161 -11.45 11.46 13.86
N VAL A 162 -10.38 11.54 13.07
CA VAL A 162 -9.54 10.40 12.72
C VAL A 162 -8.20 10.54 13.44
N THR A 163 -7.94 9.67 14.41
CA THR A 163 -6.65 9.56 15.06
C THR A 163 -5.84 8.47 14.36
N VAL A 164 -4.63 8.84 13.93
CA VAL A 164 -3.66 7.92 13.34
C VAL A 164 -2.56 7.66 14.35
N ASP A 165 -2.41 6.41 14.76
CA ASP A 165 -1.29 5.97 15.58
C ASP A 165 -0.24 5.31 14.70
N VAL A 166 0.98 5.81 14.80
CA VAL A 166 2.14 5.39 14.02
C VAL A 166 3.15 4.73 14.96
N GLY A 167 3.43 3.45 14.72
CA GLY A 167 4.48 2.73 15.44
C GLY A 167 5.88 3.23 15.07
N ALA A 168 6.88 2.90 15.90
CA ALA A 168 8.27 3.10 15.52
C ALA A 168 8.64 2.16 14.34
N PRO A 169 9.22 2.67 13.24
CA PRO A 169 9.63 1.84 12.11
C PRO A 169 10.79 0.90 12.49
N SER A 170 10.76 -0.31 11.95
CA SER A 170 11.81 -1.31 12.15
C SER A 170 12.89 -1.25 11.05
N LEU A 171 13.57 -0.11 10.93
CA LEU A 171 14.52 0.16 9.84
C LEU A 171 15.92 0.52 10.37
N ARG A 172 16.96 0.19 9.59
CA ARG A 172 18.28 0.80 9.79
C ARG A 172 18.28 2.21 9.20
N LEU A 173 18.39 3.21 10.06
CA LEU A 173 18.43 4.62 9.64
C LEU A 173 19.87 5.03 9.32
N PHE A 174 20.04 5.87 8.30
CA PHE A 174 21.33 6.35 7.81
C PHE A 174 21.38 7.88 7.74
N GLY A 175 22.60 8.43 7.80
CA GLY A 175 22.85 9.86 7.68
C GLY A 175 22.03 10.68 8.68
N ASP A 176 21.34 11.70 8.16
CA ASP A 176 20.54 12.65 8.94
C ASP A 176 19.30 12.02 9.59
N LEU A 177 18.97 10.77 9.25
CA LEU A 177 17.85 10.04 9.86
C LEU A 177 18.25 9.26 11.12
N VAL A 178 19.54 9.11 11.42
CA VAL A 178 19.99 8.35 12.61
C VAL A 178 19.43 8.95 13.89
N GLY A 179 18.74 8.12 14.68
CA GLY A 179 18.13 8.53 15.95
C GLY A 179 16.75 9.20 15.81
N ARG A 180 16.21 9.31 14.60
CA ARG A 180 14.83 9.74 14.36
C ARG A 180 13.86 8.56 14.47
N PHE A 181 12.58 8.85 14.70
CA PHE A 181 11.47 7.87 14.67
C PHE A 181 11.60 6.72 15.71
N ASP A 182 12.29 6.94 16.82
CA ASP A 182 12.58 5.89 17.82
C ASP A 182 11.39 5.49 18.70
N SER A 183 10.30 6.26 18.61
CA SER A 183 9.12 6.13 19.47
C SER A 183 7.83 6.23 18.65
N PRO A 184 6.76 5.52 19.05
CA PRO A 184 5.44 5.70 18.46
C PRO A 184 4.94 7.14 18.61
N ALA A 185 4.17 7.60 17.64
CA ALA A 185 3.57 8.92 17.65
C ALA A 185 2.17 8.90 17.06
N SER A 186 1.35 9.89 17.37
CA SER A 186 -0.01 9.98 16.87
C SER A 186 -0.37 11.38 16.35
N ALA A 187 -1.37 11.44 15.49
CA ALA A 187 -1.94 12.67 14.98
C ALA A 187 -3.46 12.53 14.81
N THR A 188 -4.21 13.57 15.16
CA THR A 188 -5.67 13.61 14.98
C THR A 188 -6.03 14.64 13.92
N LEU A 189 -6.97 14.29 13.04
CA LEU A 189 -7.46 15.09 11.94
C LEU A 189 -8.98 15.16 11.97
N ASP A 190 -9.54 16.34 11.70
CA ASP A 190 -10.98 16.48 11.44
C ASP A 190 -11.31 15.87 10.07
N PHE A 191 -12.35 15.04 10.03
CA PHE A 191 -12.85 14.39 8.83
C PHE A 191 -14.30 14.78 8.57
N GLU A 192 -14.49 15.75 7.67
CA GLU A 192 -15.80 16.09 7.13
C GLU A 192 -16.18 15.07 6.05
N TYR A 193 -17.18 14.25 6.33
CA TYR A 193 -17.65 13.20 5.43
C TYR A 193 -19.08 13.48 4.95
N SER A 194 -19.28 13.30 3.64
CA SER A 194 -20.59 13.06 3.07
C SER A 194 -20.53 11.94 2.04
N ALA A 195 -21.56 11.10 1.98
CA ALA A 195 -21.69 10.09 0.94
C ALA A 195 -21.72 10.73 -0.46
N GLY A 196 -22.30 11.93 -0.59
CA GLY A 196 -22.28 12.69 -1.85
C GLY A 196 -20.88 13.06 -2.31
N ASP A 197 -20.01 13.53 -1.41
CA ASP A 197 -18.62 13.86 -1.76
C ASP A 197 -17.82 12.62 -2.18
N ARG A 198 -18.05 11.49 -1.50
CA ARG A 198 -17.49 10.20 -1.92
C ARG A 198 -18.01 9.81 -3.30
N ASP A 199 -19.31 9.92 -3.54
CA ASP A 199 -19.95 9.52 -4.79
C ASP A 199 -19.57 10.41 -5.98
N ASP A 200 -19.04 11.60 -5.72
CA ASP A 200 -18.44 12.51 -6.71
C ASP A 200 -16.95 12.21 -7.02
N ILE A 201 -16.32 11.23 -6.36
CA ILE A 201 -14.93 10.86 -6.64
C ILE A 201 -14.83 10.30 -8.08
N PRO A 202 -13.88 10.79 -8.90
CA PRO A 202 -13.73 10.32 -10.28
C PRO A 202 -13.50 8.81 -10.35
N TYR A 203 -14.30 8.16 -11.16
CA TYR A 203 -14.25 6.72 -11.39
C TYR A 203 -14.17 6.47 -12.89
N THR A 204 -13.25 5.61 -13.35
CA THR A 204 -13.05 5.34 -14.78
C THR A 204 -12.82 3.86 -15.02
N MET A 205 -13.70 3.25 -15.82
CA MET A 205 -13.56 1.88 -16.32
C MET A 205 -12.45 1.78 -17.37
N LEU A 206 -11.76 0.64 -17.39
CA LEU A 206 -10.65 0.35 -18.30
C LEU A 206 -10.98 -0.85 -19.22
N ASP A 207 -12.21 -0.95 -19.69
CA ASP A 207 -12.73 -2.12 -20.44
C ASP A 207 -11.85 -2.57 -21.62
N ASP A 208 -11.19 -1.61 -22.28
CA ASP A 208 -10.33 -1.87 -23.46
C ASP A 208 -8.92 -2.39 -23.12
N GLN A 209 -8.49 -2.30 -21.86
CA GLN A 209 -7.11 -2.60 -21.42
C GLN A 209 -7.04 -3.53 -20.20
N GLN A 210 -8.16 -3.72 -19.49
CA GLN A 210 -8.16 -4.52 -18.26
C GLN A 210 -7.65 -5.94 -18.50
N GLY A 211 -6.74 -6.40 -17.64
CA GLY A 211 -6.09 -7.72 -17.77
C GLY A 211 -4.84 -7.74 -18.64
N ASP A 212 -4.55 -6.70 -19.42
CA ASP A 212 -3.32 -6.61 -20.21
C ASP A 212 -2.10 -6.42 -19.28
N PRO A 213 -0.94 -7.03 -19.60
CA PRO A 213 0.30 -6.73 -18.89
C PRO A 213 0.63 -5.23 -18.93
N GLY A 214 0.75 -4.62 -17.76
CA GLY A 214 0.87 -3.17 -17.65
C GLY A 214 0.45 -2.64 -16.29
N ALA A 215 0.57 -1.33 -16.10
CA ALA A 215 0.05 -0.66 -14.92
C ALA A 215 -0.52 0.71 -15.29
N VAL A 216 -1.55 1.13 -14.56
CA VAL A 216 -2.05 2.51 -14.61
C VAL A 216 -1.03 3.46 -13.98
N ARG A 217 -1.08 4.71 -14.42
CA ARG A 217 -0.18 5.74 -13.89
C ARG A 217 -0.50 6.01 -12.41
N PRO A 218 0.52 6.24 -11.57
CA PRO A 218 0.30 6.70 -10.21
C PRO A 218 -0.45 8.02 -10.18
N MET A 219 -1.26 8.21 -9.14
CA MET A 219 -1.91 9.48 -8.87
C MET A 219 -0.90 10.41 -8.22
N GLU A 220 -0.62 11.55 -8.85
CA GLU A 220 0.27 12.56 -8.27
C GLU A 220 -0.57 13.65 -7.61
N MET A 221 -0.27 13.91 -6.34
CA MET A 221 -0.85 15.00 -5.56
C MET A 221 0.28 15.86 -5.02
N ASP A 222 0.12 17.17 -5.09
CA ASP A 222 1.13 18.10 -4.61
C ASP A 222 1.42 17.86 -3.11
N GLY A 223 2.70 17.75 -2.77
CA GLY A 223 3.15 17.49 -1.40
C GLY A 223 2.97 16.06 -0.87
N LEU A 224 2.46 15.10 -1.65
CA LEU A 224 2.32 13.70 -1.23
C LEU A 224 3.35 12.78 -1.89
N PRO A 225 4.29 12.19 -1.13
CA PRO A 225 5.25 11.25 -1.69
C PRO A 225 4.63 9.86 -1.93
N LEU A 226 4.98 9.22 -3.05
CA LEU A 226 4.50 7.88 -3.45
C LEU A 226 5.48 6.74 -3.13
N GLY A 227 6.67 7.07 -2.62
CA GLY A 227 7.73 6.08 -2.39
C GLY A 227 8.24 5.48 -3.72
N ARG A 228 8.96 6.28 -4.52
CA ARG A 228 9.57 5.82 -5.77
C ARG A 228 11.06 5.54 -5.57
N GLY A 229 11.58 4.56 -6.30
CA GLY A 229 13.03 4.37 -6.38
C GLY A 229 13.73 5.53 -7.09
N PRO A 230 15.03 5.73 -6.86
CA PRO A 230 15.77 6.86 -7.42
C PRO A 230 15.80 6.81 -8.94
N GLU A 231 15.63 7.96 -9.61
CA GLU A 231 15.66 8.03 -11.08
C GLU A 231 17.02 7.65 -11.66
N THR A 232 18.08 8.18 -11.04
CA THR A 232 19.49 7.91 -11.34
C THR A 232 20.12 7.21 -10.15
N LEU A 233 20.85 6.12 -10.40
CA LEU A 233 21.53 5.37 -9.34
C LEU A 233 22.78 6.14 -8.89
N PRO A 234 22.93 6.45 -7.59
CA PRO A 234 24.17 6.98 -7.06
C PRO A 234 25.25 5.89 -6.99
N GLY A 235 26.52 6.29 -6.97
CA GLY A 235 27.66 5.37 -6.89
C GLY A 235 27.88 4.53 -8.14
N THR A 236 28.35 3.30 -7.96
CA THR A 236 28.65 2.37 -9.06
C THR A 236 27.49 1.38 -9.24
N ALA A 237 26.75 1.54 -10.34
CA ALA A 237 25.59 0.71 -10.64
C ALA A 237 25.98 -0.74 -10.95
N LEU A 238 25.27 -1.70 -10.33
CA LEU A 238 25.31 -3.13 -10.66
C LEU A 238 24.25 -3.51 -11.71
N GLY A 239 23.43 -2.54 -12.14
CA GLY A 239 22.32 -2.76 -13.06
C GLY A 239 21.06 -3.24 -12.35
N GLY A 240 20.18 -3.91 -13.08
CA GLY A 240 18.94 -4.43 -12.52
C GLY A 240 18.37 -5.59 -13.33
N ALA A 241 17.65 -6.46 -12.66
CA ALA A 241 16.99 -7.64 -13.22
C ALA A 241 15.56 -7.77 -12.66
N THR A 242 14.71 -8.55 -13.32
CA THR A 242 13.31 -8.75 -12.92
C THR A 242 13.05 -10.22 -12.59
N THR A 243 12.36 -10.47 -11.49
CA THR A 243 11.92 -11.79 -11.04
C THR A 243 10.59 -11.65 -10.30
N GLY A 244 9.62 -12.54 -10.54
CA GLY A 244 8.30 -12.47 -9.88
C GLY A 244 7.56 -11.13 -10.09
N SER A 245 7.70 -10.52 -11.26
CA SER A 245 7.29 -9.13 -11.56
C SER A 245 7.99 -8.02 -10.75
N LEU A 246 8.91 -8.34 -9.84
CA LEU A 246 9.70 -7.37 -9.07
C LEU A 246 11.00 -7.04 -9.81
N ARG A 247 11.26 -5.76 -10.01
CA ARG A 247 12.54 -5.28 -10.54
C ARG A 247 13.48 -4.98 -9.38
N LEU A 248 14.56 -5.75 -9.25
CA LEU A 248 15.65 -5.46 -8.31
C LEU A 248 16.72 -4.65 -9.03
N VAL A 249 17.09 -3.50 -8.46
CA VAL A 249 18.11 -2.60 -9.01
C VAL A 249 19.20 -2.37 -7.97
N GLY A 250 20.45 -2.67 -8.33
CA GLY A 250 21.58 -2.66 -7.42
C GLY A 250 22.56 -1.52 -7.69
N THR A 251 23.16 -0.98 -6.63
CA THR A 251 24.30 -0.06 -6.70
C THR A 251 25.23 -0.23 -5.50
N VAL A 252 26.50 0.14 -5.67
CA VAL A 252 27.51 0.16 -4.61
C VAL A 252 27.86 1.60 -4.28
N LEU A 253 27.80 1.93 -2.99
CA LEU A 253 28.11 3.26 -2.47
C LEU A 253 29.36 3.22 -1.59
N ASP A 254 30.19 4.24 -1.75
CA ASP A 254 31.32 4.52 -0.85
C ASP A 254 31.12 5.92 -0.29
N ALA A 255 30.50 5.99 0.89
CA ALA A 255 30.22 7.24 1.59
C ALA A 255 30.15 7.00 3.09
N ASP A 256 30.82 7.86 3.87
CA ASP A 256 31.00 7.76 5.32
C ASP A 256 29.70 7.46 6.10
N ARG A 257 28.55 7.96 5.62
CA ARG A 257 27.25 7.75 6.26
C ARG A 257 26.78 6.29 6.27
N PHE A 258 27.33 5.44 5.40
CA PHE A 258 27.07 3.99 5.37
C PHE A 258 28.11 3.16 6.14
N GLY A 259 29.15 3.81 6.69
CA GLY A 259 30.26 3.19 7.41
C GLY A 259 31.58 3.23 6.63
N ASP A 260 32.59 2.55 7.16
CA ASP A 260 33.96 2.53 6.61
C ASP A 260 34.12 1.60 5.38
N ASP A 261 33.18 0.67 5.21
CA ASP A 261 33.17 -0.30 4.11
C ASP A 261 32.16 0.11 3.04
N PRO A 262 32.40 -0.23 1.76
CA PRO A 262 31.42 -0.03 0.71
C PRO A 262 30.08 -0.68 1.04
N TYR A 263 28.99 -0.03 0.64
CA TYR A 263 27.64 -0.45 0.96
C TYR A 263 26.87 -0.86 -0.30
N LEU A 264 26.42 -2.12 -0.32
CA LEU A 264 25.51 -2.62 -1.34
C LEU A 264 24.10 -2.11 -1.05
N VAL A 265 23.47 -1.51 -2.06
CA VAL A 265 22.09 -1.05 -2.03
C VAL A 265 21.30 -1.78 -3.11
N VAL A 266 20.15 -2.34 -2.75
CA VAL A 266 19.19 -2.96 -3.68
C VAL A 266 17.81 -2.31 -3.49
N PHE A 267 17.26 -1.78 -4.58
CA PHE A 267 15.93 -1.22 -4.64
C PHE A 267 14.94 -2.25 -5.22
N PRO A 268 13.94 -2.69 -4.44
CA PRO A 268 12.82 -3.50 -4.93
C PRO A 268 11.74 -2.59 -5.54
N LEU A 269 11.56 -2.67 -6.85
CA LEU A 269 10.70 -1.75 -7.60
C LEU A 269 9.62 -2.49 -8.39
N THR A 270 8.43 -1.89 -8.45
CA THR A 270 7.41 -2.32 -9.43
C THR A 270 7.93 -2.10 -10.86
N PRO A 271 7.53 -2.95 -11.82
CA PRO A 271 8.19 -3.03 -13.12
C PRO A 271 7.87 -1.83 -14.03
N TYR A 272 6.68 -1.25 -13.90
CA TYR A 272 6.21 -0.16 -14.75
C TYR A 272 6.37 1.23 -14.11
N ASN A 273 6.07 1.37 -12.82
CA ASN A 273 5.95 2.68 -12.15
C ASN A 273 7.11 3.00 -11.20
N ARG A 274 8.08 2.08 -11.02
CA ARG A 274 9.22 2.24 -10.10
C ARG A 274 8.82 2.58 -8.66
N LEU A 275 7.64 2.16 -8.24
CA LEU A 275 7.17 2.26 -6.86
C LEU A 275 7.95 1.26 -6.01
N LEU A 276 8.40 1.67 -4.82
CA LEU A 276 9.13 0.83 -3.88
C LEU A 276 8.21 -0.24 -3.29
N VAL A 277 8.75 -1.44 -3.14
CA VAL A 277 8.04 -2.59 -2.59
C VAL A 277 8.76 -3.05 -1.31
N PRO A 278 8.28 -2.66 -0.12
CA PRO A 278 8.91 -3.04 1.15
C PRO A 278 8.46 -4.42 1.64
N ARG A 279 8.92 -4.80 2.84
CA ARG A 279 8.45 -5.99 3.60
C ARG A 279 8.69 -7.34 2.92
N LEU A 280 9.74 -7.46 2.11
CA LEU A 280 10.26 -8.74 1.63
C LEU A 280 11.49 -9.20 2.42
N GLY A 281 11.81 -10.49 2.32
CA GLY A 281 13.09 -11.08 2.73
C GLY A 281 14.01 -11.20 1.53
N LEU A 282 15.21 -10.63 1.61
CA LEU A 282 16.18 -10.59 0.52
C LEU A 282 17.55 -11.03 1.01
N THR A 283 18.15 -12.00 0.32
CA THR A 283 19.55 -12.42 0.53
C THR A 283 20.40 -12.14 -0.70
N ALA A 284 21.69 -12.00 -0.47
CA ALA A 284 22.68 -11.78 -1.51
C ALA A 284 23.96 -12.56 -1.26
N THR A 285 24.50 -13.17 -2.32
CA THR A 285 25.90 -13.60 -2.39
C THR A 285 26.64 -12.64 -3.33
N VAL A 286 27.64 -11.94 -2.80
CA VAL A 286 28.38 -10.90 -3.53
C VAL A 286 29.80 -11.38 -3.81
N GLU A 287 30.21 -11.32 -5.06
CA GLU A 287 31.55 -11.70 -5.52
C GLU A 287 32.27 -10.47 -6.10
N SER A 288 33.57 -10.32 -5.81
CA SER A 288 34.45 -9.32 -6.43
C SER A 288 35.90 -9.80 -6.35
N GLY A 289 36.66 -9.62 -7.43
CA GLY A 289 38.02 -10.16 -7.57
C GLY A 289 38.10 -11.69 -7.53
N GLY A 290 37.03 -12.39 -7.94
CA GLY A 290 36.96 -13.86 -7.94
C GLY A 290 36.85 -14.49 -6.54
N SER A 291 36.43 -13.73 -5.54
CA SER A 291 36.18 -14.22 -4.17
C SER A 291 34.84 -13.70 -3.66
N THR A 292 34.12 -14.52 -2.88
CA THR A 292 32.93 -14.11 -2.14
C THR A 292 33.31 -13.08 -1.08
N ARG A 293 32.68 -11.90 -1.14
CA ARG A 293 32.88 -10.80 -0.19
C ARG A 293 31.78 -10.69 0.85
N PHE A 294 30.58 -11.14 0.49
CA PHE A 294 29.41 -11.16 1.36
C PHE A 294 28.52 -12.34 0.98
N ASP A 295 27.89 -12.96 1.96
CA ASP A 295 26.90 -14.02 1.78
C ASP A 295 25.93 -13.96 2.97
N GLY A 296 24.73 -13.44 2.74
CA GLY A 296 23.77 -13.22 3.83
C GLY A 296 22.57 -12.36 3.47
N ARG A 297 21.83 -11.96 4.51
CA ARG A 297 20.62 -11.15 4.39
C ARG A 297 20.94 -9.69 4.14
N LEU A 298 20.18 -9.05 3.25
CA LEU A 298 20.15 -7.61 3.10
C LEU A 298 19.12 -7.03 4.06
N GLU A 299 19.52 -6.05 4.86
CA GLU A 299 18.66 -5.44 5.88
C GLU A 299 17.91 -4.23 5.31
N PRO A 300 16.65 -4.00 5.72
CA PRO A 300 15.90 -2.83 5.30
C PRO A 300 16.50 -1.56 5.92
N GLY A 301 16.73 -0.57 5.06
CA GLY A 301 17.38 0.70 5.39
C GLY A 301 16.59 1.91 4.89
N LEU A 302 16.78 3.04 5.55
CA LEU A 302 16.22 4.33 5.15
C LEU A 302 17.31 5.41 5.21
N ASP A 303 17.49 6.10 4.10
CA ASP A 303 18.41 7.23 3.94
C ASP A 303 17.64 8.40 3.30
N ALA A 304 17.96 9.63 3.70
CA ALA A 304 17.29 10.84 3.24
C ALA A 304 17.39 11.05 1.72
N ASP A 305 18.51 10.66 1.10
CA ASP A 305 18.74 10.84 -0.33
C ASP A 305 18.30 9.62 -1.14
N LEU A 306 18.50 8.41 -0.60
CA LEU A 306 18.18 7.17 -1.32
C LEU A 306 16.71 6.74 -1.17
N GLY A 307 16.07 7.13 -0.07
CA GLY A 307 14.82 6.54 0.38
C GLY A 307 15.01 5.11 0.92
N PHE A 308 13.91 4.36 0.92
CA PHE A 308 13.91 2.97 1.40
C PHE A 308 14.66 2.05 0.45
N HIS A 309 15.46 1.16 1.00
CA HIS A 309 16.25 0.18 0.27
C HIS A 309 16.56 -1.05 1.13
N TYR A 310 17.11 -2.09 0.52
CA TYR A 310 17.75 -3.20 1.23
C TYR A 310 19.26 -3.11 1.03
N GLY A 311 20.06 -3.40 2.06
CA GLY A 311 21.51 -3.31 1.90
C GLY A 311 22.36 -3.99 2.96
N ALA A 312 23.66 -4.01 2.69
CA ALA A 312 24.69 -4.58 3.56
C ALA A 312 26.05 -3.90 3.32
N SER A 313 26.86 -3.76 4.38
CA SER A 313 28.28 -3.36 4.26
C SER A 313 29.10 -4.55 3.75
N VAL A 314 29.91 -4.33 2.72
CA VAL A 314 30.69 -5.36 2.03
C VAL A 314 32.16 -4.92 1.93
N PRO A 315 33.04 -5.38 2.85
CA PRO A 315 34.43 -4.97 2.88
C PRO A 315 35.19 -5.20 1.57
N GLY A 316 35.83 -4.15 1.07
CA GLY A 316 36.66 -4.18 -0.12
C GLY A 316 35.91 -4.52 -1.41
N LEU A 317 34.60 -4.25 -1.48
CA LEU A 317 33.81 -4.34 -2.69
C LEU A 317 34.17 -3.19 -3.64
N ALA A 318 34.71 -3.51 -4.82
CA ALA A 318 34.85 -2.57 -5.91
C ALA A 318 33.69 -2.79 -6.89
N GLY A 319 32.91 -1.75 -7.20
CA GLY A 319 31.69 -1.91 -8.00
C GLY A 319 31.92 -2.35 -9.46
N ASP A 320 33.11 -2.12 -10.02
CA ASP A 320 33.39 -2.36 -11.45
C ASP A 320 33.56 -3.85 -11.80
N ASP A 321 33.86 -4.70 -10.81
CA ASP A 321 34.01 -6.16 -10.97
C ASP A 321 33.11 -6.96 -10.02
N ALA A 322 32.13 -6.28 -9.41
CA ALA A 322 31.20 -6.86 -8.47
C ALA A 322 30.02 -7.52 -9.18
N THR A 323 29.68 -8.73 -8.75
CA THR A 323 28.42 -9.39 -9.09
C THR A 323 27.65 -9.72 -7.81
N ALA A 324 26.34 -9.63 -7.85
CA ALA A 324 25.46 -10.01 -6.74
C ALA A 324 24.40 -10.99 -7.22
N ASP A 325 24.43 -12.21 -6.71
CA ASP A 325 23.32 -13.16 -6.82
C ASP A 325 22.30 -12.84 -5.72
N LEU A 326 21.06 -12.57 -6.11
CA LEU A 326 19.98 -12.15 -5.22
C LEU A 326 18.88 -13.21 -5.21
N ALA A 327 18.35 -13.48 -4.01
CA ALA A 327 17.20 -14.36 -3.80
C ALA A 327 16.16 -13.68 -2.91
N VAL A 328 14.89 -13.69 -3.34
CA VAL A 328 13.76 -13.23 -2.54
C VAL A 328 13.25 -14.43 -1.75
N ASP A 329 13.68 -14.54 -0.49
CA ASP A 329 13.34 -15.68 0.38
C ASP A 329 11.91 -15.61 0.92
N VAL A 330 11.38 -14.38 1.05
CA VAL A 330 10.01 -14.13 1.51
C VAL A 330 9.40 -13.05 0.62
N PRO A 331 8.23 -13.29 -0.02
CA PRO A 331 7.57 -12.28 -0.85
C PRO A 331 7.19 -11.05 -0.02
N PRO A 332 6.98 -9.89 -0.67
CA PRO A 332 6.47 -8.70 0.00
C PRO A 332 5.22 -9.00 0.84
N GLN A 333 5.33 -8.81 2.16
CA GLN A 333 4.24 -8.99 3.12
C GLN A 333 3.35 -7.74 3.18
N VAL A 334 2.75 -7.43 2.03
CA VAL A 334 1.82 -6.31 1.84
C VAL A 334 0.52 -6.80 1.23
N ALA A 335 -0.59 -6.21 1.64
CA ALA A 335 -1.84 -6.34 0.93
C ALA A 335 -1.72 -5.69 -0.46
N ARG A 336 -2.50 -6.17 -1.42
CA ARG A 336 -2.43 -5.74 -2.81
C ARG A 336 -3.81 -5.30 -3.28
N HIS A 337 -3.84 -4.18 -3.97
CA HIS A 337 -5.00 -3.78 -4.78
C HIS A 337 -5.00 -4.54 -6.10
N GLU A 338 -6.12 -4.48 -6.81
CA GLU A 338 -6.26 -5.10 -8.12
C GLU A 338 -5.18 -4.63 -9.12
N GLY A 339 -4.72 -5.56 -9.94
CA GLY A 339 -3.60 -5.37 -10.87
C GLY A 339 -2.25 -5.78 -10.27
N TYR A 340 -2.19 -6.02 -8.95
CA TYR A 340 -1.01 -6.54 -8.25
C TYR A 340 -1.26 -7.86 -7.52
N GLU A 341 -2.50 -8.26 -7.29
CA GLU A 341 -2.87 -9.38 -6.41
C GLU A 341 -2.35 -10.75 -6.82
N THR A 342 -1.98 -10.93 -8.10
CA THR A 342 -1.37 -12.15 -8.65
C THR A 342 0.15 -12.03 -8.84
N ALA A 343 0.73 -10.86 -8.54
CA ALA A 343 2.15 -10.57 -8.71
C ALA A 343 2.93 -10.64 -7.38
N PHE A 344 4.25 -10.75 -7.48
CA PHE A 344 5.17 -10.72 -6.34
C PHE A 344 4.95 -11.87 -5.34
N LEU A 345 4.75 -13.09 -5.85
CA LEU A 345 4.51 -14.30 -5.05
C LEU A 345 5.64 -15.32 -5.18
N GLU A 346 6.12 -15.54 -6.40
CA GLU A 346 7.15 -16.53 -6.72
C GLU A 346 8.36 -15.86 -7.39
N PHE A 347 9.57 -16.31 -7.03
CA PHE A 347 10.81 -15.67 -7.47
C PHE A 347 11.87 -16.70 -7.83
N ASP A 348 12.44 -16.56 -9.02
CA ASP A 348 13.70 -17.18 -9.40
C ASP A 348 14.89 -16.32 -8.91
N PRO A 349 16.02 -16.93 -8.51
CA PRO A 349 17.25 -16.20 -8.23
C PRO A 349 17.73 -15.42 -9.46
N ILE A 350 18.27 -14.23 -9.25
CA ILE A 350 18.77 -13.36 -10.32
C ILE A 350 20.16 -12.85 -10.00
N ARG A 351 20.93 -12.50 -11.03
CA ARG A 351 22.27 -11.93 -10.90
C ARG A 351 22.30 -10.48 -11.41
N LEU A 352 22.98 -9.62 -10.66
CA LEU A 352 23.39 -8.26 -11.05
C LEU A 352 24.91 -8.22 -11.25
N GLY A 353 25.41 -7.25 -12.03
CA GLY A 353 26.83 -7.11 -12.39
C GLY A 353 27.20 -7.76 -13.72
#